data_AF-A0ABD1JTK2-F1
#
_entry.id   AF-A0ABD1JTK2-F1
#
_cell.length_a   1.000
_cell.length_b   1.000
_cell.length_c   1.000
_cell.angle_alpha   90.00
_cell.angle_beta   90.00
_cell.angle_gamma   90.00
#
_symmetry.space_group_name_H-M   'P 1'
#
loop_
_entity.id
_entity.type
_entity.pdbx_description
1 polymer ?
#
loop_
_entity_poly.entity_id
_entity_poly.type
_entity_poly.pdbx_seq_one_letter_code
_entity_poly.pdbx_strand_id
1 'polypeptide(L)'
;MCCLGCEAVKGGTPVGIRCKHLGREALPTAAAHHSPTAQPDPALQIQPLPQPQRTDRPCSRMHPALLHRSLPILPPLLVVLLLAVLARTQPNYIYDEPWVNQYRQGFNFQCPHGEVLVAIRSYFSEKEGADRLWSFECQRTPYALGEPTDCWWDDINRAGLEWSSMCSGNGLVAGVQSQYFNAVLDREWQFYCCRYAKKCPYSCWKTQEYPDYYREEADFVVPSYGYFIRGAQTTFSGVLRDRQWKYILCRMTEHDCDYENF
;
A
#
# COMPACT_ATOMS: atom_id res chain seq x y z
N MET A 1 -4.63 -13.35 -35.89
CA MET A 1 -4.79 -12.80 -37.25
C MET A 1 -4.10 -11.45 -37.26
N CYS A 2 -2.82 -11.42 -37.64
CA CYS A 2 -2.11 -10.17 -37.88
C CYS A 2 -2.07 -9.94 -39.39
N CYS A 3 -2.72 -8.87 -39.85
CA CYS A 3 -2.40 -8.27 -41.14
C CYS A 3 -1.10 -7.49 -40.96
N LEU A 4 -0.04 -7.95 -41.61
CA LEU A 4 1.18 -7.19 -41.81
C LEU A 4 1.01 -6.34 -43.07
N GLY A 5 1.09 -5.02 -42.92
CA GLY A 5 1.46 -4.10 -44.00
C GLY A 5 0.32 -3.54 -44.84
N CYS A 6 0.02 -2.26 -44.63
CA CYS A 6 -0.53 -1.38 -45.66
C CYS A 6 0.60 -0.45 -46.11
N GLU A 7 1.09 -0.60 -47.34
CA GLU A 7 1.88 0.44 -48.01
C GLU A 7 0.95 1.24 -48.95
N ALA A 8 1.02 2.56 -48.83
CA ALA A 8 0.29 3.49 -49.69
C ALA A 8 1.11 3.80 -50.95
N VAL A 9 0.59 3.43 -52.13
CA VAL A 9 1.13 3.85 -53.42
C VAL A 9 0.31 5.03 -53.95
N LYS A 10 0.97 6.17 -54.22
CA LYS A 10 0.39 7.29 -54.96
C LYS A 10 0.16 6.88 -56.43
N GLY A 11 -1.09 6.85 -56.87
CA GLY A 11 -1.44 6.88 -58.30
C GLY A 11 -2.69 6.09 -58.67
N GLY A 12 -3.76 6.80 -59.00
CA GLY A 12 -4.84 6.46 -59.95
C GLY A 12 -5.40 5.03 -60.08
N THR A 13 -6.64 4.86 -59.57
CA THR A 13 -7.70 3.89 -59.97
C THR A 13 -7.53 2.38 -59.66
N PRO A 14 -8.64 1.65 -59.41
CA PRO A 14 -8.65 0.44 -58.58
C PRO A 14 -8.61 -0.87 -59.40
N VAL A 15 -7.85 -1.88 -58.96
CA VAL A 15 -7.98 -3.25 -59.47
C VAL A 15 -7.85 -4.25 -58.32
N GLY A 16 -8.81 -5.18 -58.25
CA GLY A 16 -9.12 -6.02 -57.10
C GLY A 16 -8.05 -7.04 -56.67
N ILE A 17 -8.16 -7.46 -55.41
CA ILE A 17 -7.27 -8.42 -54.76
C ILE A 17 -7.76 -9.85 -55.04
N ARG A 18 -6.98 -10.61 -55.82
CA ARG A 18 -7.10 -12.06 -55.99
C ARG A 18 -6.37 -12.76 -54.85
N CYS A 19 -7.07 -13.55 -54.03
CA CYS A 19 -6.44 -14.46 -53.08
C CYS A 19 -5.99 -15.75 -53.78
N LYS A 20 -4.69 -16.07 -53.71
CA LYS A 20 -4.16 -17.39 -54.07
C LYS A 20 -4.22 -18.31 -52.85
N HIS A 21 -4.87 -19.46 -52.98
CA HIS A 21 -4.75 -20.58 -52.05
C HIS A 21 -3.50 -21.42 -52.37
N LEU A 22 -2.61 -21.56 -51.39
CA LEU A 22 -1.77 -22.74 -51.18
C LEU A 22 -2.18 -23.22 -49.77
N GLY A 23 -2.44 -24.48 -49.47
CA GLY A 23 -1.89 -25.73 -49.95
C GLY A 23 -1.76 -26.58 -48.69
N ARG A 24 -2.60 -27.61 -48.55
CA ARG A 24 -2.62 -28.54 -47.42
C ARG A 24 -1.29 -29.28 -47.35
N GLU A 25 -0.63 -29.29 -46.20
CA GLU A 25 0.30 -30.35 -45.81
C GLU A 25 0.06 -30.81 -44.38
N ALA A 26 0.40 -32.07 -44.15
CA ALA A 26 -0.19 -32.99 -43.22
C ALA A 26 0.26 -32.82 -41.77
N LEU A 27 -0.67 -33.17 -40.88
CA LEU A 27 -0.49 -33.41 -39.45
C LEU A 27 0.30 -34.72 -39.22
N PRO A 28 1.24 -34.78 -38.25
CA PRO A 28 1.57 -36.03 -37.60
C PRO A 28 0.88 -36.12 -36.23
N THR A 29 -0.04 -37.09 -36.16
CA THR A 29 -0.37 -37.97 -35.03
C THR A 29 0.07 -37.57 -33.61
N ALA A 30 -0.94 -37.31 -32.78
CA ALA A 30 -0.88 -37.27 -31.34
C ALA A 30 -0.46 -38.63 -30.74
N ALA A 31 0.54 -38.61 -29.86
CA ALA A 31 0.81 -39.69 -28.92
C ALA A 31 0.08 -39.39 -27.60
N ALA A 32 -0.77 -40.33 -27.19
CA ALA A 32 -1.54 -40.28 -25.96
C ALA A 32 -0.62 -40.45 -24.74
N HIS A 33 -0.55 -39.45 -23.88
CA HIS A 33 -0.05 -39.60 -22.52
C HIS A 33 -1.22 -39.82 -21.57
N HIS A 34 -1.20 -40.98 -20.93
CA HIS A 34 -2.09 -41.41 -19.87
C HIS A 34 -2.16 -40.37 -18.73
N SER A 35 -3.36 -39.89 -18.44
CA SER A 35 -3.69 -39.20 -17.19
C SER A 35 -3.81 -40.22 -16.06
N PRO A 36 -3.24 -39.99 -14.87
CA PRO A 36 -3.61 -40.74 -13.68
C PRO A 36 -4.90 -40.17 -13.09
N THR A 37 -5.81 -41.10 -12.83
CA THR A 37 -7.12 -40.95 -12.20
C THR A 37 -6.99 -40.30 -10.82
N ALA A 38 -7.56 -39.11 -10.63
CA ALA A 38 -7.76 -38.52 -9.31
C ALA A 38 -8.93 -39.21 -8.62
N GLN A 39 -8.65 -39.95 -7.54
CA GLN A 39 -9.67 -40.43 -6.60
C GLN A 39 -10.17 -39.25 -5.74
N PRO A 40 -11.47 -39.21 -5.39
CA PRO A 40 -11.98 -38.21 -4.45
C PRO A 40 -11.61 -38.57 -3.01
N ASP A 41 -10.97 -37.64 -2.31
CA ASP A 41 -10.74 -37.72 -0.87
C ASP A 41 -12.08 -37.77 -0.09
N PRO A 42 -12.16 -38.55 1.00
CA PRO A 42 -13.34 -38.61 1.83
C PRO A 42 -13.51 -37.32 2.65
N ALA A 43 -14.76 -36.85 2.70
CA ALA A 43 -15.19 -35.68 3.45
C ALA A 43 -14.70 -35.71 4.92
N LEU A 44 -13.94 -34.69 5.30
CA LEU A 44 -13.60 -34.40 6.68
C LEU A 44 -14.87 -33.90 7.40
N GLN A 45 -15.50 -34.75 8.22
CA GLN A 45 -16.62 -34.37 9.07
C GLN A 45 -16.13 -33.44 10.19
N ILE A 46 -16.59 -32.20 10.16
CA ILE A 46 -16.43 -31.24 11.26
C ILE A 46 -17.42 -31.64 12.37
N GLN A 47 -16.91 -32.11 13.50
CA GLN A 47 -17.70 -32.30 14.71
C GLN A 47 -18.04 -30.94 15.36
N PRO A 48 -19.26 -30.72 15.88
CA PRO A 48 -19.58 -29.50 16.60
C PRO A 48 -18.89 -29.46 17.97
N LEU A 49 -18.45 -28.27 18.39
CA LEU A 49 -17.94 -28.02 19.75
C LEU A 49 -18.98 -28.39 20.82
N PRO A 50 -18.56 -28.93 21.98
CA PRO A 50 -19.46 -29.20 23.09
C PRO A 50 -19.90 -27.88 23.75
N GLN A 51 -21.21 -27.72 23.94
CA GLN A 51 -21.77 -26.60 24.69
C GLN A 51 -21.49 -26.71 26.20
N PRO A 52 -21.30 -25.59 26.91
CA PRO A 52 -21.08 -25.61 28.36
C PRO A 52 -22.35 -26.02 29.10
N GLN A 53 -22.24 -27.05 29.93
CA GLN A 53 -23.29 -27.52 30.83
C GLN A 53 -23.59 -26.47 31.91
N ARG A 54 -24.85 -26.05 31.98
CA ARG A 54 -25.38 -25.17 33.03
C ARG A 54 -25.58 -26.00 34.29
N THR A 55 -24.70 -25.85 35.28
CA THR A 55 -24.90 -26.43 36.60
C THR A 55 -25.78 -25.51 37.44
N ASP A 56 -27.05 -25.89 37.64
CA ASP A 56 -27.93 -25.26 38.62
C ASP A 56 -27.45 -25.59 40.04
N ARG A 57 -27.03 -24.58 40.81
CA ARG A 57 -26.85 -24.69 42.26
C ARG A 57 -28.05 -24.08 42.98
N PRO A 58 -28.57 -24.71 44.05
CA PRO A 58 -29.69 -24.17 44.80
C PRO A 58 -29.27 -22.96 45.64
N CYS A 59 -30.18 -22.00 45.71
CA CYS A 59 -30.03 -20.72 46.41
C CYS A 59 -30.12 -20.93 47.93
N SER A 60 -29.00 -20.76 48.65
CA SER A 60 -29.01 -20.64 50.12
C SER A 60 -29.22 -19.18 50.52
N ARG A 61 -30.27 -18.95 51.30
CA ARG A 61 -30.57 -17.67 51.98
C ARG A 61 -29.40 -17.25 52.86
N MET A 62 -28.76 -16.12 52.53
CA MET A 62 -27.91 -15.37 53.45
C MET A 62 -28.63 -14.10 53.90
N HIS A 63 -28.66 -13.90 55.22
CA HIS A 63 -29.20 -12.70 55.88
C HIS A 63 -28.28 -11.49 55.62
N PRO A 64 -28.82 -10.27 55.47
CA PRO A 64 -28.00 -9.08 55.33
C PRO A 64 -27.56 -8.58 56.71
N ALA A 65 -26.25 -8.61 56.99
CA ALA A 65 -25.66 -7.78 58.02
C ALA A 65 -25.25 -6.45 57.36
N LEU A 66 -26.00 -5.39 57.66
CA LEU A 66 -25.71 -4.02 57.26
C LEU A 66 -24.46 -3.52 58.00
N LEU A 67 -23.36 -3.34 57.29
CA LEU A 67 -22.22 -2.53 57.72
C LEU A 67 -22.18 -1.27 56.85
N HIS A 68 -22.73 -0.18 57.36
CA HIS A 68 -22.52 1.16 56.81
C HIS A 68 -21.07 1.59 57.09
N ARG A 69 -20.22 1.56 56.06
CA ARG A 69 -18.99 2.35 56.03
C ARG A 69 -19.29 3.66 55.32
N SER A 70 -19.30 4.75 56.08
CA SER A 70 -19.32 6.12 55.56
C SER A 70 -18.06 6.38 54.74
N LEU A 71 -18.21 6.67 53.44
CA LEU A 71 -17.12 7.19 52.62
C LEU A 71 -16.76 8.61 53.09
N PRO A 72 -15.46 8.95 53.21
CA PRO A 72 -15.05 10.31 53.53
C PRO A 72 -15.35 11.26 52.36
N ILE A 73 -16.08 12.33 52.64
CA ILE A 73 -16.41 13.39 51.67
C ILE A 73 -15.17 14.29 51.53
N LEU A 74 -14.51 14.25 50.37
CA LEU A 74 -13.40 15.14 50.04
C LEU A 74 -13.90 16.60 49.97
N PRO A 75 -13.15 17.58 50.51
CA PRO A 75 -13.55 18.98 50.45
C PRO A 75 -13.58 19.46 48.99
N PRO A 76 -14.56 20.30 48.61
CA PRO A 76 -14.82 20.68 47.23
C PRO A 76 -13.62 21.36 46.55
N LEU A 77 -12.78 22.05 47.34
CA LEU A 77 -11.54 22.67 46.86
C LEU A 77 -10.53 21.64 46.32
N LEU A 78 -10.43 20.46 46.96
CA LEU A 78 -9.51 19.40 46.53
C LEU A 78 -9.99 18.71 45.26
N VAL A 79 -11.32 18.58 45.11
CA VAL A 79 -11.96 18.07 43.89
C VAL A 79 -11.71 19.02 42.71
N VAL A 80 -11.84 20.35 42.93
CA VAL A 80 -11.57 21.35 41.89
C VAL A 80 -10.09 21.39 41.50
N LEU A 81 -9.17 21.26 42.47
CA LEU A 81 -7.72 21.15 42.20
C LEU A 81 -7.37 19.89 41.41
N LEU A 82 -7.94 18.73 41.75
CA LEU A 82 -7.75 17.48 41.01
C LEU A 82 -8.29 17.59 39.58
N LEU A 83 -9.46 18.18 39.38
CA LEU A 83 -10.03 18.42 38.05
C LEU A 83 -9.19 19.41 37.23
N ALA A 84 -8.63 20.45 37.86
CA ALA A 84 -7.74 21.40 37.19
C ALA A 84 -6.40 20.77 36.77
N VAL A 85 -5.87 19.82 37.54
CA VAL A 85 -4.66 19.04 37.19
C VAL A 85 -4.94 18.08 36.02
N LEU A 86 -6.11 17.43 36.01
CA LEU A 86 -6.55 16.58 34.89
C LEU A 86 -6.82 17.39 33.61
N ALA A 87 -7.34 18.62 33.72
CA ALA A 87 -7.55 19.49 32.57
C ALA A 87 -6.24 20.05 31.97
N ARG A 88 -5.15 20.12 32.75
CA ARG A 88 -3.81 20.51 32.27
C ARG A 88 -2.99 19.34 31.71
N THR A 89 -3.47 18.12 31.87
CA THR A 89 -2.88 16.89 31.34
C THR A 89 -3.86 16.25 30.39
N GLN A 90 -4.32 16.98 29.38
CA GLN A 90 -4.88 16.35 28.19
C GLN A 90 -3.67 16.00 27.32
N PRO A 91 -3.19 14.74 27.30
CA PRO A 91 -2.30 14.33 26.23
C PRO A 91 -3.03 14.61 24.92
N ASN A 92 -2.34 15.24 23.96
CA ASN A 92 -2.85 15.35 22.60
C ASN A 92 -3.25 13.94 22.16
N TYR A 93 -4.56 13.69 22.10
CA TYR A 93 -5.13 12.41 21.69
C TYR A 93 -5.00 12.37 20.17
N ILE A 94 -3.76 12.11 19.71
CA ILE A 94 -3.53 11.63 18.35
C ILE A 94 -4.30 10.31 18.31
N TYR A 95 -5.35 10.23 17.48
CA TYR A 95 -6.01 8.94 17.19
C TYR A 95 -4.92 7.88 16.97
N ASP A 96 -5.11 6.65 17.48
CA ASP A 96 -4.18 5.51 17.32
C ASP A 96 -4.06 5.10 15.82
N GLU A 97 -3.58 6.02 14.99
CA GLU A 97 -3.00 5.72 13.69
C GLU A 97 -1.73 4.91 13.97
N PRO A 98 -1.56 3.72 13.36
CA PRO A 98 -0.39 2.88 13.57
C PRO A 98 0.83 3.49 12.86
N TRP A 99 1.38 4.56 13.43
CA TRP A 99 2.60 5.20 12.94
C TRP A 99 3.73 4.18 12.86
N VAL A 100 4.36 4.05 11.69
CA VAL A 100 5.45 3.08 11.48
C VAL A 100 6.77 3.53 12.09
N ASN A 101 6.84 4.77 12.58
CA ASN A 101 8.02 5.37 13.19
C ASN A 101 7.66 6.37 14.28
N GLN A 102 8.62 6.64 15.16
CA GLN A 102 8.64 7.85 15.99
C GLN A 102 9.38 8.98 15.25
N TYR A 103 9.28 10.21 15.75
CA TYR A 103 10.07 11.33 15.23
C TYR A 103 11.56 11.06 15.32
N ARG A 104 12.28 11.49 14.28
CA ARG A 104 13.72 11.34 14.05
C ARG A 104 14.20 9.89 14.02
N GLN A 105 13.27 8.93 14.02
CA GLN A 105 13.53 7.51 13.84
C GLN A 105 13.37 7.15 12.36
N GLY A 106 14.26 6.29 11.88
CA GLY A 106 14.09 5.63 10.59
C GLY A 106 13.05 4.51 10.66
N PHE A 107 12.58 4.07 9.49
CA PHE A 107 11.69 2.93 9.34
C PHE A 107 11.97 2.18 8.04
N ASN A 108 11.52 0.92 8.01
CA ASN A 108 11.49 0.09 6.82
C ASN A 108 10.10 -0.58 6.78
N PHE A 109 9.24 -0.05 5.92
CA PHE A 109 7.88 -0.56 5.74
C PHE A 109 7.78 -1.29 4.41
N GLN A 110 7.20 -2.50 4.44
CA GLN A 110 6.95 -3.32 3.27
C GLN A 110 5.53 -3.88 3.35
N CYS A 111 4.82 -3.81 2.23
CA CYS A 111 3.55 -4.47 2.08
C CYS A 111 3.72 -6.00 2.10
N PRO A 112 2.70 -6.75 2.57
CA PRO A 112 2.65 -8.19 2.41
C PRO A 112 2.82 -8.61 0.94
N HIS A 113 3.28 -9.85 0.73
CA HIS A 113 3.50 -10.38 -0.62
C HIS A 113 2.23 -10.30 -1.49
N GLY A 114 2.37 -9.72 -2.69
CA GLY A 114 1.26 -9.52 -3.64
C GLY A 114 0.43 -8.25 -3.39
N GLU A 115 0.77 -7.48 -2.35
CA GLU A 115 0.17 -6.18 -2.06
C GLU A 115 1.10 -5.03 -2.45
N VAL A 116 0.50 -3.86 -2.70
CA VAL A 116 1.20 -2.63 -3.08
C VAL A 116 0.66 -1.44 -2.30
N LEU A 117 1.45 -0.37 -2.24
CA LEU A 117 1.13 0.83 -1.48
C LEU A 117 -0.05 1.59 -2.12
N VAL A 118 -1.07 1.93 -1.32
CA VAL A 118 -2.26 2.65 -1.80
C VAL A 118 -2.62 3.89 -1.00
N ALA A 119 -2.17 4.00 0.25
CA ALA A 119 -2.33 5.20 1.04
C ALA A 119 -1.05 5.57 1.80
N ILE A 120 -0.81 6.86 1.93
CA ILE A 120 0.33 7.45 2.60
C ILE A 120 -0.19 8.61 3.43
N ARG A 121 -0.05 8.51 4.75
CA ARG A 121 -0.37 9.59 5.68
C ARG A 121 0.87 10.02 6.43
N SER A 122 0.96 11.30 6.74
CA SER A 122 2.05 11.82 7.56
C SER A 122 1.61 12.94 8.47
N TYR A 123 2.22 12.98 9.66
CA TYR A 123 1.97 14.01 10.66
C TYR A 123 3.24 14.80 11.00
N PHE A 124 3.26 16.11 10.73
CA PHE A 124 4.41 16.98 10.88
C PHE A 124 4.54 17.56 12.30
N SER A 125 5.78 17.69 12.78
CA SER A 125 6.09 18.40 14.02
C SER A 125 7.36 19.22 13.90
N GLU A 126 7.21 20.54 14.00
CA GLU A 126 8.35 21.47 14.08
C GLU A 126 9.17 21.26 15.37
N LYS A 127 8.50 20.94 16.47
CA LYS A 127 9.14 20.76 17.79
C LYS A 127 10.01 19.50 17.84
N GLU A 128 9.68 18.50 17.05
CA GLU A 128 10.36 17.20 17.05
C GLU A 128 11.40 17.10 15.91
N GLY A 129 12.11 18.20 15.66
CA GLY A 129 13.18 18.27 14.67
C GLY A 129 12.70 18.55 13.24
N ALA A 130 11.55 19.21 13.09
CA ALA A 130 10.91 19.45 11.79
C ALA A 130 10.78 18.14 11.00
N ASP A 131 10.09 17.19 11.62
CA ASP A 131 10.03 15.82 11.14
C ASP A 131 8.59 15.30 11.11
N ARG A 132 8.39 14.16 10.43
CA ARG A 132 7.10 13.54 10.21
C ARG A 132 7.00 12.13 10.80
N LEU A 133 5.86 11.83 11.40
CA LEU A 133 5.38 10.46 11.56
C LEU A 133 4.77 9.99 10.25
N TRP A 134 4.86 8.69 9.95
CA TRP A 134 4.35 8.10 8.71
C TRP A 134 3.45 6.92 9.00
N SER A 135 2.39 6.79 8.20
CA SER A 135 1.49 5.64 8.16
C SER A 135 1.24 5.28 6.70
N PHE A 136 1.14 3.98 6.44
CA PHE A 136 1.07 3.42 5.10
C PHE A 136 0.01 2.33 5.06
N GLU A 137 -0.79 2.30 3.99
CA GLU A 137 -1.74 1.23 3.75
C GLU A 137 -1.41 0.48 2.46
N CYS A 138 -1.60 -0.83 2.53
CA CYS A 138 -1.38 -1.75 1.44
C CYS A 138 -2.70 -2.31 0.93
N GLN A 139 -2.74 -2.63 -0.35
CA GLN A 139 -3.86 -3.33 -0.95
C GLN A 139 -3.36 -4.43 -1.87
N ARG A 140 -4.04 -5.57 -1.86
CA ARG A 140 -3.79 -6.67 -2.78
C ARG A 140 -4.00 -6.22 -4.23
N THR A 141 -3.06 -6.59 -5.09
CA THR A 141 -3.18 -6.34 -6.52
C THR A 141 -4.29 -7.20 -7.15
N PRO A 142 -4.91 -6.75 -8.26
CA PRO A 142 -5.93 -7.53 -8.95
C PRO A 142 -5.35 -8.85 -9.48
N TYR A 143 -6.15 -9.92 -9.44
CA TYR A 143 -5.73 -11.25 -9.92
C TYR A 143 -5.17 -11.26 -11.36
N ALA A 144 -5.70 -10.39 -12.23
CA ALA A 144 -5.22 -10.25 -13.61
C ALA A 144 -3.75 -9.79 -13.74
N LEU A 145 -3.21 -9.14 -12.71
CA LEU A 145 -1.81 -8.72 -12.67
C LEU A 145 -0.86 -9.90 -12.41
N GLY A 146 -1.37 -10.98 -11.80
CA GLY A 146 -0.59 -12.12 -11.34
C GLY A 146 0.15 -11.84 -10.04
N GLU A 147 1.16 -12.65 -9.75
CA GLU A 147 2.03 -12.50 -8.59
C GLU A 147 3.31 -11.72 -8.96
N PRO A 148 3.90 -10.98 -8.01
CA PRO A 148 5.17 -10.29 -8.25
C PRO A 148 6.27 -11.33 -8.54
N THR A 149 7.05 -11.09 -9.59
CA THR A 149 8.12 -12.01 -10.01
C THR A 149 9.47 -11.65 -9.44
N ASP A 150 9.66 -10.39 -9.05
CA ASP A 150 10.92 -9.88 -8.51
C ASP A 150 10.65 -8.61 -7.72
N CYS A 151 11.39 -8.40 -6.64
CA CYS A 151 11.28 -7.19 -5.83
C CYS A 151 12.66 -6.74 -5.33
N TRP A 152 12.90 -5.43 -5.35
CA TRP A 152 14.18 -4.82 -5.00
C TRP A 152 14.00 -3.45 -4.37
N TRP A 153 15.04 -2.98 -3.69
CA TRP A 153 15.12 -1.59 -3.25
C TRP A 153 15.71 -0.73 -4.37
N ASP A 154 15.07 0.38 -4.69
CA ASP A 154 15.60 1.38 -5.64
C ASP A 154 16.78 2.15 -5.03
N ASP A 155 17.37 3.15 -5.70
CA ASP A 155 18.44 3.94 -5.11
C ASP A 155 17.96 4.88 -3.98
N ILE A 156 18.78 5.03 -2.93
CA ILE A 156 18.52 5.99 -1.85
C ILE A 156 18.86 7.42 -2.29
N ASN A 157 18.02 8.39 -1.91
CA ASN A 157 18.30 9.80 -2.17
C ASN A 157 19.26 10.42 -1.14
N ARG A 158 19.65 11.68 -1.38
CA ARG A 158 20.34 12.51 -0.38
C ARG A 158 19.34 13.45 0.28
N ALA A 159 19.39 13.52 1.61
CA ALA A 159 18.58 14.47 2.39
C ALA A 159 18.92 15.93 1.99
N GLY A 160 17.95 16.82 2.15
CA GLY A 160 18.04 18.24 1.84
C GLY A 160 17.94 18.61 0.36
N LEU A 161 17.79 17.63 -0.54
CA LEU A 161 17.67 17.84 -1.98
C LEU A 161 16.33 17.35 -2.51
N GLU A 162 15.89 17.93 -3.63
CA GLU A 162 14.80 17.35 -4.42
C GLU A 162 15.15 15.91 -4.83
N TRP A 163 14.12 15.09 -4.96
CA TRP A 163 14.27 13.68 -5.29
C TRP A 163 13.16 13.28 -6.23
N SER A 164 13.50 12.47 -7.23
CA SER A 164 12.54 11.84 -8.13
C SER A 164 12.97 10.39 -8.28
N SER A 165 12.12 9.47 -7.86
CA SER A 165 12.31 8.03 -8.06
C SER A 165 11.07 7.46 -8.72
N MET A 166 11.30 6.52 -9.63
CA MET A 166 10.29 5.72 -10.27
C MET A 166 10.83 4.31 -10.39
N CYS A 167 10.11 3.33 -9.86
CA CYS A 167 10.49 1.93 -9.90
C CYS A 167 10.87 1.51 -11.33
N SER A 168 12.08 0.99 -11.50
CA SER A 168 12.55 0.47 -12.78
C SER A 168 11.79 -0.80 -13.19
N GLY A 169 12.03 -1.31 -14.40
CA GLY A 169 11.51 -2.62 -14.83
C GLY A 169 9.98 -2.80 -14.72
N ASN A 170 9.22 -1.73 -14.95
CA ASN A 170 7.76 -1.73 -14.80
C ASN A 170 7.23 -2.03 -13.38
N GLY A 171 8.07 -1.85 -12.36
CA GLY A 171 7.72 -2.11 -10.97
C GLY A 171 6.69 -1.13 -10.38
N LEU A 172 5.99 -1.62 -9.36
CA LEU A 172 5.08 -0.88 -8.50
C LEU A 172 5.72 -0.69 -7.12
N VAL A 173 5.39 0.40 -6.43
CA VAL A 173 5.86 0.64 -5.06
C VAL A 173 5.10 -0.27 -4.11
N ALA A 174 5.83 -1.15 -3.44
CA ALA A 174 5.34 -2.09 -2.44
C ALA A 174 5.92 -1.84 -1.04
N GLY A 175 6.69 -0.76 -0.86
CA GLY A 175 7.24 -0.39 0.43
C GLY A 175 8.07 0.88 0.37
N VAL A 176 8.40 1.40 1.55
CA VAL A 176 9.14 2.64 1.73
C VAL A 176 10.12 2.47 2.88
N GLN A 177 11.37 2.85 2.65
CA GLN A 177 12.37 2.99 3.71
C GLN A 177 12.75 4.46 3.81
N SER A 178 12.94 4.91 5.04
CA SER A 178 13.43 6.25 5.31
C SER A 178 14.31 6.30 6.53
N GLN A 179 15.33 7.16 6.49
CA GLN A 179 16.21 7.45 7.60
C GLN A 179 16.28 8.95 7.83
N TYR A 180 16.15 9.38 9.09
CA TYR A 180 16.27 10.79 9.45
C TYR A 180 17.75 11.23 9.47
N PHE A 181 18.03 12.38 8.86
CA PHE A 181 19.37 12.97 8.73
C PHE A 181 19.45 14.32 9.44
N ASN A 182 20.04 14.31 10.63
CA ASN A 182 20.09 15.46 11.55
C ASN A 182 20.72 16.72 10.94
N ALA A 183 21.72 16.60 10.06
CA ALA A 183 22.50 17.75 9.62
C ALA A 183 21.70 18.75 8.76
N VAL A 184 20.64 18.29 8.10
CA VAL A 184 19.76 19.16 7.29
C VAL A 184 18.29 19.14 7.73
N LEU A 185 18.00 18.46 8.86
CA LEU A 185 16.66 18.28 9.44
C LEU A 185 15.66 17.76 8.41
N ASP A 186 15.98 16.61 7.84
CA ASP A 186 15.24 16.01 6.73
C ASP A 186 15.51 14.51 6.67
N ARG A 187 14.89 13.81 5.73
CA ARG A 187 14.98 12.36 5.55
C ARG A 187 15.61 11.95 4.22
N GLU A 188 16.33 10.83 4.27
CA GLU A 188 16.67 10.02 3.12
C GLU A 188 15.54 9.02 2.86
N TRP A 189 15.36 8.64 1.60
CA TRP A 189 14.20 7.92 1.08
C TRP A 189 14.62 6.91 0.03
N GLN A 190 13.94 5.76 0.06
CA GLN A 190 14.12 4.68 -0.88
C GLN A 190 12.79 3.92 -1.02
N PHE A 191 12.43 3.51 -2.24
CA PHE A 191 11.26 2.68 -2.47
C PHE A 191 11.63 1.20 -2.58
N TYR A 192 10.77 0.36 -2.03
CA TYR A 192 10.75 -1.07 -2.33
C TYR A 192 9.82 -1.28 -3.51
N CYS A 193 10.38 -1.78 -4.61
CA CYS A 193 9.72 -1.95 -5.88
C CYS A 193 9.47 -3.43 -6.15
N CYS A 194 8.28 -3.77 -6.61
CA CYS A 194 7.93 -5.13 -7.04
C CYS A 194 7.48 -5.12 -8.50
N ARG A 195 8.07 -5.99 -9.31
CA ARG A 195 7.75 -6.19 -10.73
C ARG A 195 6.76 -7.31 -10.90
N TYR A 196 5.80 -7.10 -11.81
CA TYR A 196 4.86 -8.10 -12.28
C TYR A 196 5.23 -8.43 -13.73
N ALA A 197 5.72 -9.65 -13.97
CA ALA A 197 6.28 -10.01 -15.27
C ALA A 197 5.27 -9.80 -16.40
N LYS A 198 5.77 -9.26 -17.52
CA LYS A 198 5.00 -8.98 -18.73
C LYS A 198 3.88 -7.97 -18.55
N LYS A 199 3.78 -7.26 -17.42
CA LYS A 199 2.81 -6.16 -17.26
C LYS A 199 3.49 -4.82 -17.50
N CYS A 200 2.84 -3.94 -18.25
CA CYS A 200 3.37 -2.63 -18.59
C CYS A 200 2.53 -1.51 -17.96
N PRO A 201 3.17 -0.41 -17.54
CA PRO A 201 2.45 0.80 -17.18
C PRO A 201 1.78 1.41 -18.41
N TYR A 202 0.67 2.09 -18.21
CA TYR A 202 0.13 3.04 -19.18
C TYR A 202 -0.70 4.11 -18.47
N SER A 203 -1.07 5.17 -19.21
CA SER A 203 -1.88 6.28 -18.68
C SER A 203 -1.33 6.86 -17.38
N CYS A 204 -0.01 7.07 -17.34
CA CYS A 204 0.68 7.60 -16.17
C CYS A 204 0.47 9.12 -16.02
N TRP A 205 0.35 9.58 -14.79
CA TRP A 205 0.27 11.00 -14.46
C TRP A 205 0.83 11.25 -13.05
N LYS A 206 1.15 12.51 -12.75
CA LYS A 206 1.62 12.93 -11.43
C LYS A 206 0.51 13.63 -10.68
N THR A 207 0.36 13.34 -9.40
CA THR A 207 -0.58 14.04 -8.54
C THR A 207 -0.20 15.50 -8.34
N GLN A 208 -1.10 16.27 -7.73
CA GLN A 208 -0.74 17.51 -7.04
C GLN A 208 0.20 17.21 -5.84
N GLU A 209 0.60 18.28 -5.15
CA GLU A 209 1.48 18.19 -3.98
C GLU A 209 0.73 17.66 -2.76
N TYR A 210 1.38 16.78 -2.01
CA TYR A 210 0.91 16.30 -0.72
C TYR A 210 2.03 16.48 0.32
N PRO A 211 1.81 17.24 1.40
CA PRO A 211 0.66 18.14 1.58
C PRO A 211 0.64 19.28 0.54
N ASP A 212 -0.50 19.97 0.42
CA ASP A 212 -0.66 21.14 -0.48
C ASP A 212 0.26 22.29 -0.04
N TYR A 213 0.55 22.43 1.26
CA TYR A 213 1.54 23.35 1.80
C TYR A 213 2.47 22.67 2.80
N TYR A 214 3.73 23.12 2.85
CA TYR A 214 4.68 22.65 3.87
C TYR A 214 4.13 22.80 5.29
N ARG A 215 4.52 21.86 6.15
CA ARG A 215 4.16 21.73 7.57
C ARG A 215 2.71 21.33 7.83
N GLU A 216 1.91 21.18 6.79
CA GLU A 216 0.59 20.56 6.92
C GLU A 216 0.69 19.03 6.90
N GLU A 217 -0.41 18.41 7.33
CA GLU A 217 -0.53 16.96 7.32
C GLU A 217 -0.77 16.46 5.91
N ALA A 218 -0.10 15.37 5.56
CA ALA A 218 -0.31 14.73 4.27
C ALA A 218 -1.29 13.58 4.46
N ASP A 219 -2.34 13.54 3.64
CA ASP A 219 -3.21 12.38 3.50
C ASP A 219 -3.42 12.14 2.01
N PHE A 220 -2.75 11.12 1.50
CA PHE A 220 -2.87 10.70 0.12
C PHE A 220 -3.43 9.28 0.06
N VAL A 221 -4.50 9.11 -0.71
CA VAL A 221 -5.07 7.82 -1.07
C VAL A 221 -5.18 7.76 -2.59
N VAL A 222 -4.79 6.63 -3.18
CA VAL A 222 -4.93 6.43 -4.63
C VAL A 222 -6.41 6.64 -5.04
N PRO A 223 -6.71 7.61 -5.93
CA PRO A 223 -8.07 8.13 -6.10
C PRO A 223 -9.01 7.20 -6.87
N SER A 224 -8.49 6.17 -7.53
CA SER A 224 -9.29 5.31 -8.40
C SER A 224 -8.70 3.91 -8.51
N TYR A 225 -9.59 2.92 -8.54
CA TYR A 225 -9.21 1.52 -8.73
C TYR A 225 -8.47 1.33 -10.07
N GLY A 226 -7.43 0.49 -10.04
CA GLY A 226 -6.59 0.19 -11.20
C GLY A 226 -5.45 1.18 -11.44
N TYR A 227 -5.30 2.21 -10.61
CA TYR A 227 -4.07 3.00 -10.54
C TYR A 227 -3.17 2.47 -9.43
N PHE A 228 -1.87 2.56 -9.66
CA PHE A 228 -0.83 2.09 -8.74
C PHE A 228 0.28 3.12 -8.64
N ILE A 229 0.86 3.25 -7.44
CA ILE A 229 2.02 4.09 -7.20
C ILE A 229 3.23 3.44 -7.85
N ARG A 230 3.90 4.17 -8.75
CA ARG A 230 5.16 3.75 -9.37
C ARG A 230 6.38 4.49 -8.84
N GLY A 231 6.16 5.56 -8.10
CA GLY A 231 7.22 6.37 -7.51
C GLY A 231 6.68 7.72 -7.09
N ALA A 232 7.59 8.65 -6.85
CA ALA A 232 7.26 10.01 -6.45
C ALA A 232 8.35 11.00 -6.86
N GLN A 233 7.96 12.26 -6.95
CA GLN A 233 8.85 13.40 -7.00
C GLN A 233 8.60 14.27 -5.77
N THR A 234 9.67 14.73 -5.14
CA THR A 234 9.59 15.57 -3.93
C THR A 234 10.31 16.88 -4.11
N THR A 235 9.74 17.93 -3.56
CA THR A 235 10.41 19.21 -3.30
C THR A 235 10.78 19.28 -1.82
N PHE A 236 11.84 20.02 -1.50
CA PHE A 236 12.28 20.25 -0.12
C PHE A 236 12.49 21.73 0.15
N SER A 237 11.93 22.23 1.25
CA SER A 237 12.17 23.60 1.70
C SER A 237 13.26 23.61 2.78
N GLY A 238 14.43 24.16 2.44
CA GLY A 238 15.51 24.35 3.43
C GLY A 238 15.21 25.38 4.52
N VAL A 239 14.18 26.23 4.33
CA VAL A 239 13.73 27.19 5.35
C VAL A 239 12.71 26.53 6.27
N LEU A 240 11.70 25.87 5.71
CA LEU A 240 10.62 25.27 6.48
C LEU A 240 10.97 23.89 7.05
N ARG A 241 12.05 23.27 6.52
CA ARG A 241 12.58 21.94 6.88
C ARG A 241 11.55 20.85 6.71
N ASP A 242 10.98 20.81 5.50
CA ASP A 242 9.89 19.90 5.20
C ASP A 242 9.80 19.59 3.69
N ARG A 243 9.09 18.52 3.34
CA ARG A 243 8.93 18.02 1.97
C ARG A 243 7.47 17.95 1.53
N GLN A 244 7.26 18.19 0.24
CA GLN A 244 6.01 17.90 -0.44
C GLN A 244 6.23 16.82 -1.49
N TRP A 245 5.18 16.07 -1.79
CA TRP A 245 5.23 14.86 -2.60
C TRP A 245 4.26 14.94 -3.78
N LYS A 246 4.73 14.59 -4.97
CA LYS A 246 3.91 14.29 -6.15
C LYS A 246 4.06 12.82 -6.48
N TYR A 247 3.02 12.04 -6.27
CA TYR A 247 3.04 10.61 -6.56
C TYR A 247 2.86 10.37 -8.05
N ILE A 248 3.62 9.43 -8.60
CA ILE A 248 3.51 9.00 -10.00
C ILE A 248 2.57 7.80 -10.02
N LEU A 249 1.37 7.99 -10.57
CA LEU A 249 0.35 6.96 -10.67
C LEU A 249 0.25 6.46 -12.10
N CYS A 250 0.19 5.15 -12.28
CA CYS A 250 -0.01 4.50 -13.58
C CYS A 250 -1.08 3.43 -13.49
N ARG A 251 -1.73 3.13 -14.61
CA ARG A 251 -2.45 1.88 -14.80
C ARG A 251 -1.49 0.79 -15.23
N MET A 252 -1.85 -0.47 -15.02
CA MET A 252 -1.09 -1.64 -15.47
C MET A 252 -1.90 -2.46 -16.45
N THR A 253 -1.27 -2.95 -17.51
CA THR A 253 -1.94 -3.81 -18.49
C THR A 253 -2.45 -5.08 -17.82
N GLU A 254 -3.64 -5.53 -18.22
CA GLU A 254 -4.15 -6.85 -17.84
C GLU A 254 -3.56 -7.95 -18.74
N HIS A 255 -3.19 -7.59 -19.96
CA HIS A 255 -2.51 -8.46 -20.91
C HIS A 255 -0.98 -8.37 -20.77
N ASP A 256 -0.33 -9.40 -21.29
CA ASP A 256 1.12 -9.43 -21.39
C ASP A 256 1.58 -8.47 -22.49
N CYS A 257 2.50 -7.57 -22.17
CA CYS A 257 3.18 -6.70 -23.12
C CYS A 257 4.54 -7.28 -23.51
N ASP A 258 4.93 -7.11 -24.77
CA ASP A 258 6.27 -7.43 -25.23
C ASP A 258 7.26 -6.46 -24.57
N TYR A 259 8.25 -7.02 -23.88
CA TYR A 259 9.23 -6.25 -23.12
C TYR A 259 10.26 -5.65 -24.08
N GLU A 260 9.94 -4.51 -24.69
CA GLU A 260 10.94 -3.74 -25.44
C GLU A 260 11.78 -2.94 -24.44
N ASN A 261 12.95 -3.49 -24.08
CA ASN A 261 13.99 -2.73 -23.43
C ASN A 261 14.47 -1.66 -24.43
N PHE A 262 14.18 -0.39 -24.17
CA PHE A 262 14.86 0.73 -24.80
C PHE A 262 15.71 1.46 -23.78
#